data_AF-A0A3D5U7U2-F1
#
_entry.id   AF-A0A3D5U7U2-F1
#
_cell.length_a   1.000
_cell.length_b   1.000
_cell.length_c   1.000
_cell.angle_alpha   90.00
_cell.angle_beta   90.00
_cell.angle_gamma   90.00
#
_symmetry.space_group_name_H-M   'P 1'
#
loop_
_entity.id
_entity.type
_entity.pdbx_description
1 polymer ?
#
loop_
_entity_poly.entity_id
_entity_poly.type
_entity_poly.pdbx_seq_one_letter_code
_entity_poly.pdbx_strand_id
1 'polypeptide(L)'
;MMYATIVLNWISQLSIPGVGACVLVLFVVIFLLYAVLHSHKQSMELRKNNLYLQELISSCKQKLVKIDELEKLIPELQKIARLDHDVNTPLCVITMSLGRAKKLGQQSSDELLLNNVKDITDAVARIGEIMQAVRVLKTHP
;
A
#
# COMPACT_ATOMS: atom_id res chain seq x y z
N MET A 1 38.32 36.46 48.80
CA MET A 1 37.95 37.43 49.86
C MET A 1 37.77 38.86 49.31
N MET A 2 38.62 39.34 48.40
CA MET A 2 38.55 40.72 47.86
C MET A 2 37.33 41.03 46.96
N TYR A 3 36.83 40.06 46.17
CA TYR A 3 35.64 40.27 45.32
C TYR A 3 34.33 40.37 46.13
N ALA A 4 34.23 39.63 47.24
CA ALA A 4 33.03 39.65 48.08
C ALA A 4 32.83 40.99 48.79
N THR A 5 33.92 41.63 49.25
CA THR A 5 33.88 42.94 49.92
C THR A 5 33.58 44.08 48.95
N ILE A 6 34.09 44.01 47.72
CA ILE A 6 33.78 44.99 46.67
C ILE A 6 32.29 44.92 46.33
N VAL A 7 31.74 43.73 46.13
CA VAL A 7 30.32 43.54 45.81
C VAL A 7 29.42 44.03 46.95
N LEU A 8 29.77 43.76 48.22
CA LEU A 8 29.03 44.28 49.37
C LEU A 8 29.01 45.82 49.45
N ASN A 9 30.10 46.48 49.10
CA ASN A 9 30.20 47.95 49.12
C ASN A 9 29.40 48.63 48.00
N TRP A 10 29.23 47.97 46.85
CA TRP A 10 28.34 48.44 45.79
C TRP A 10 26.86 48.27 46.14
N ILE A 11 26.51 47.17 46.83
CA ILE A 11 25.14 46.90 47.29
C ILE A 11 24.70 47.90 48.37
N SER A 12 25.61 48.30 49.27
CA SER A 12 25.31 49.30 50.32
C SER A 12 25.16 50.74 49.81
N GLN A 13 25.68 51.05 48.61
CA GLN A 13 25.49 52.34 47.92
C GLN A 13 24.26 52.37 47.02
N LEU A 14 23.60 51.23 46.80
CA LEU A 14 22.36 51.17 46.06
C LEU A 14 21.21 51.66 46.95
N SER A 15 20.56 52.76 46.54
CA SER A 15 19.30 53.17 47.15
C SER A 15 18.25 52.06 47.02
N ILE A 16 17.36 51.92 48.01
CA ILE A 16 16.24 50.96 48.03
C ILE A 16 15.52 50.81 46.66
N PRO A 17 15.24 51.90 45.90
CA PRO A 17 14.66 51.77 44.55
C PRO A 17 15.57 51.15 43.48
N GLY A 18 16.90 51.30 43.59
CA GLY A 18 17.87 50.70 42.66
C GLY A 18 17.94 49.17 42.77
N VAL A 19 17.82 48.63 43.98
CA VAL A 19 17.76 47.17 44.21
C VAL A 19 16.48 46.60 43.61
N GLY A 20 15.36 47.30 43.77
CA GLY A 20 14.06 46.93 43.17
C GLY A 20 14.11 46.88 41.64
N ALA A 21 14.78 47.84 41.00
CA ALA A 21 14.95 47.86 39.55
C ALA A 21 15.75 46.66 39.02
N CYS A 22 16.86 46.28 39.69
CA CYS A 22 17.67 45.12 39.30
C CYS A 22 16.87 43.80 39.42
N VAL A 23 16.06 43.65 40.46
CA VAL A 23 15.20 42.47 40.65
C VAL A 23 14.15 42.38 39.53
N LEU A 24 13.51 43.50 39.16
CA LEU A 24 12.54 43.53 38.06
C LEU A 24 13.17 43.14 36.73
N VAL A 25 14.37 43.63 36.42
CA VAL A 25 15.09 43.27 35.19
C VAL A 25 15.39 41.78 35.16
N LEU A 26 15.83 41.18 36.27
CA LEU A 26 16.07 39.73 36.35
C LEU A 26 14.78 38.92 36.12
N PHE A 27 13.65 39.35 36.68
CA PHE A 27 12.35 38.71 36.44
C PHE A 27 11.94 38.77 34.97
N VAL A 28 12.12 39.92 34.31
CA VAL A 28 11.82 40.08 32.89
C VAL A 28 12.72 39.19 32.03
N VAL A 29 14.02 39.12 32.34
CA VAL A 29 14.97 38.27 31.61
C VAL A 29 14.63 36.78 31.77
N ILE A 30 14.29 36.33 32.99
CA ILE A 30 13.88 34.94 33.25
C ILE A 30 12.58 34.61 32.51
N PHE A 31 11.62 35.53 32.51
CA PHE A 31 10.35 35.37 31.81
C PHE A 31 10.56 35.26 30.28
N LEU A 32 11.42 36.10 29.70
CA LEU A 32 11.76 36.04 28.28
C LEU A 32 12.47 34.73 27.92
N LEU A 33 13.42 34.27 28.74
CA LEU A 33 14.07 32.98 28.54
C LEU A 33 13.07 31.82 28.60
N TYR A 34 12.15 31.85 29.56
CA TYR A 34 11.09 30.84 29.68
C TYR A 34 10.17 30.85 28.45
N ALA A 35 9.74 32.03 27.98
CA ALA A 35 8.92 32.17 26.80
C ALA A 35 9.60 31.63 25.54
N VAL A 36 10.91 31.91 25.36
CA VAL A 36 11.70 31.40 24.24
C VAL A 36 11.85 29.87 24.32
N LEU A 37 12.16 29.32 25.48
CA LEU A 37 12.27 27.87 25.69
C LEU A 37 10.94 27.14 25.42
N HIS A 38 9.83 27.71 25.90
CA HIS A 38 8.49 27.17 25.67
C HIS A 38 8.13 27.21 24.18
N SER A 39 8.36 28.34 23.52
CA SER A 39 8.13 28.50 22.07
C SER A 39 9.00 27.52 21.26
N HIS A 40 10.25 27.32 21.64
CA HIS A 40 11.15 26.39 20.96
C HIS A 40 10.66 24.94 21.12
N LYS A 41 10.25 24.54 22.33
CA LYS A 41 9.67 23.21 22.59
C LYS A 41 8.41 22.97 21.76
N GLN A 42 7.51 23.96 21.69
CA GLN A 42 6.30 23.88 20.89
C GLN A 42 6.60 23.78 19.38
N SER A 43 7.60 24.52 18.89
CA SER A 43 8.02 24.46 17.49
C SER A 43 8.61 23.10 17.11
N MET A 44 9.30 22.43 18.04
CA MET A 44 9.88 21.10 17.83
C MET A 44 8.80 20.01 17.77
N GLU A 45 7.79 20.08 18.64
CA GLU A 45 6.63 19.19 18.58
C GLU A 45 5.85 19.37 17.27
N LEU A 46 5.62 20.62 16.84
CA LEU A 46 4.98 20.89 15.55
C LEU A 46 5.79 20.34 14.37
N ARG A 47 7.12 20.47 14.41
CA ARG A 47 8.01 19.91 13.38
C ARG A 47 7.96 18.39 13.35
N LYS A 48 7.99 17.73 14.50
CA LYS A 48 7.85 16.26 14.59
C LYS A 48 6.50 15.79 14.05
N ASN A 49 5.41 16.46 14.41
CA ASN A 49 4.08 16.14 13.92
C ASN A 49 4.00 16.32 12.41
N ASN A 50 4.53 17.42 11.86
CA ASN A 50 4.57 17.63 10.41
C ASN A 50 5.41 16.57 9.68
N LEU A 51 6.56 16.18 10.23
CA LEU A 51 7.38 15.10 9.67
C LEU A 51 6.65 13.76 9.70
N TYR A 52 5.98 13.44 10.81
CA TYR A 52 5.17 12.23 10.95
C TYR A 52 3.99 12.20 9.97
N LEU A 53 3.27 13.33 9.82
CA LEU A 53 2.20 13.46 8.83
C LEU A 53 2.74 13.31 7.40
N GLN A 54 3.91 13.89 7.09
CA GLN A 54 4.53 13.78 5.78
C GLN A 54 4.95 12.33 5.46
N GLU A 55 5.47 11.61 6.44
CA GLU A 55 5.81 10.19 6.32
C GLU A 55 4.56 9.34 6.08
N LEU A 56 3.48 9.57 6.83
CA LEU A 56 2.17 8.93 6.63
C LEU A 56 1.60 9.18 5.23
N ILE A 57 1.64 10.44 4.75
CA ILE A 57 1.18 10.80 3.42
C ILE A 57 2.02 10.09 2.35
N SER A 58 3.34 10.03 2.53
CA SER A 58 4.24 9.34 1.58
C SER A 58 3.97 7.83 1.52
N SER A 59 3.76 7.19 2.68
CA SER A 59 3.42 5.76 2.77
C SER A 59 2.04 5.48 2.17
N CYS A 60 1.06 6.34 2.44
CA CYS A 60 -0.27 6.25 1.85
C CYS A 60 -0.21 6.39 0.33
N LYS A 61 0.54 7.37 -0.18
CA LYS A 61 0.75 7.59 -1.62
C LYS A 61 1.40 6.38 -2.30
N GLN A 62 2.40 5.74 -1.67
CA GLN A 62 2.99 4.51 -2.19
C GLN A 62 1.99 3.34 -2.23
N LYS A 63 1.09 3.23 -1.25
CA LYS A 63 0.02 2.23 -1.25
C LYS A 63 -1.03 2.51 -2.32
N LEU A 64 -1.37 3.79 -2.55
CA LEU A 64 -2.29 4.22 -3.61
C LEU A 64 -1.75 3.92 -5.01
N VAL A 65 -0.45 4.09 -5.26
CA VAL A 65 0.16 3.72 -6.55
C VAL A 65 -0.01 2.23 -6.85
N LYS A 66 0.14 1.36 -5.84
CA LYS A 66 -0.10 -0.08 -6.00
C LYS A 66 -1.55 -0.41 -6.29
N ILE A 67 -2.50 0.40 -5.80
CA ILE A 67 -3.93 0.23 -6.09
C ILE A 67 -4.22 0.63 -7.54
N ASP A 68 -3.61 1.70 -8.06
CA ASP A 68 -3.77 2.11 -9.46
C ASP A 68 -3.23 1.07 -10.46
N GLU A 69 -2.14 0.38 -10.12
CA GLU A 69 -1.64 -0.76 -10.89
C GLU A 69 -2.60 -1.96 -10.86
N LEU A 70 -3.25 -2.20 -9.72
CA LEU A 70 -4.27 -3.23 -9.55
C LEU A 70 -5.53 -2.90 -10.36
N GLU A 71 -5.95 -1.62 -10.36
CA GLU A 71 -7.11 -1.13 -11.09
C GLU A 71 -6.95 -1.29 -12.61
N LYS A 72 -5.72 -1.20 -13.12
CA LYS A 72 -5.39 -1.54 -14.52
C LYS A 72 -5.44 -3.04 -14.82
N LEU A 73 -5.24 -3.89 -13.81
CA LEU A 73 -5.25 -5.35 -13.94
C LEU A 73 -6.68 -5.93 -13.89
N ILE A 74 -7.59 -5.28 -13.15
CA ILE A 74 -9.01 -5.65 -13.04
C ILE A 74 -9.68 -5.91 -14.40
N PRO A 75 -9.61 -5.03 -15.42
CA PRO A 75 -10.27 -5.29 -16.70
C PRO A 75 -9.71 -6.52 -17.42
N GLU A 76 -8.41 -6.82 -17.29
CA GLU A 76 -7.81 -8.03 -17.88
C GLU A 76 -8.25 -9.29 -17.13
N LEU A 77 -8.31 -9.24 -15.79
CA LEU A 77 -8.87 -10.32 -14.96
C LEU A 77 -10.35 -10.59 -15.28
N GLN A 78 -11.14 -9.54 -15.54
CA GLN A 78 -12.53 -9.69 -15.97
C GLN A 78 -12.66 -10.39 -17.34
N LYS A 79 -11.73 -10.15 -18.28
CA LYS A 79 -11.69 -10.89 -19.55
C LYS A 79 -11.40 -12.37 -19.32
N ILE A 80 -10.45 -12.69 -18.44
CA ILE A 80 -10.12 -14.08 -18.06
C ILE A 80 -11.32 -14.76 -17.37
N ALA A 81 -12.05 -14.04 -16.52
CA ALA A 81 -13.24 -14.57 -15.84
C ALA A 81 -14.40 -14.92 -16.80
N ARG A 82 -14.48 -14.23 -17.96
CA ARG A 82 -15.44 -14.52 -19.04
C ARG A 82 -14.99 -15.66 -19.95
N LEU A 83 -13.69 -15.96 -20.01
CA LEU A 83 -13.12 -17.02 -20.84
C LEU A 83 -13.75 -18.41 -20.58
N ASP A 84 -14.10 -18.72 -19.33
CA ASP A 84 -14.79 -19.97 -18.97
C ASP A 84 -16.15 -20.11 -19.70
N HIS A 85 -16.93 -19.03 -19.74
CA HIS A 85 -18.18 -19.01 -20.50
C HIS A 85 -17.91 -19.15 -22.01
N ASP A 86 -16.92 -18.43 -22.52
CA ASP A 86 -16.65 -18.35 -23.95
C ASP A 86 -16.02 -19.64 -24.53
N VAL A 87 -15.31 -20.42 -23.72
CA VAL A 87 -14.65 -21.65 -24.15
C VAL A 87 -15.52 -22.90 -23.95
N ASN A 88 -16.44 -22.92 -22.97
CA ASN A 88 -17.31 -24.08 -22.73
C ASN A 88 -18.24 -24.39 -23.92
N THR A 89 -18.79 -23.37 -24.57
CA THR A 89 -19.67 -23.55 -25.74
C THR A 89 -18.97 -24.22 -26.93
N PRO A 90 -17.82 -23.73 -27.44
CA PRO A 90 -17.11 -24.40 -28.53
C PRO A 90 -16.58 -25.79 -28.12
N LEU A 91 -16.12 -26.00 -26.89
CA LEU A 91 -15.69 -27.34 -26.41
C LEU A 91 -16.85 -28.36 -26.45
N CYS A 92 -18.06 -27.93 -26.08
CA CYS A 92 -19.25 -28.77 -26.17
C CYS A 92 -19.53 -29.19 -27.62
N VAL A 93 -19.49 -28.24 -28.56
CA VAL A 93 -19.69 -28.50 -30.00
C VAL A 93 -18.61 -29.42 -30.58
N ILE A 94 -17.35 -29.21 -30.20
CA ILE A 94 -16.22 -30.06 -30.60
C ILE A 94 -16.44 -31.49 -30.08
N THR A 95 -16.79 -31.65 -28.81
CA THR A 95 -17.05 -32.95 -28.19
C THR A 95 -18.21 -33.68 -28.89
N MET A 96 -19.30 -32.98 -29.20
CA MET A 96 -20.42 -33.55 -29.97
C MET A 96 -20.00 -33.98 -31.37
N SER A 97 -19.17 -33.18 -32.06
CA SER A 97 -18.67 -33.47 -33.40
C SER A 97 -17.73 -34.68 -33.39
N LEU A 98 -16.85 -34.78 -32.39
CA LEU A 98 -16.00 -35.95 -32.15
C LEU A 98 -16.82 -37.20 -31.84
N GLY A 99 -17.92 -37.07 -31.09
CA GLY A 99 -18.85 -38.17 -30.84
C GLY A 99 -19.48 -38.73 -32.12
N ARG A 100 -19.79 -37.86 -33.10
CA ARG A 100 -20.28 -38.28 -34.43
C ARG A 100 -19.17 -38.92 -35.26
N ALA A 101 -17.98 -38.32 -35.27
CA ALA A 101 -16.80 -38.88 -35.95
C ALA A 101 -16.41 -40.26 -35.42
N LYS A 102 -16.51 -40.47 -34.09
CA LYS A 102 -16.31 -41.77 -33.45
C LYS A 102 -17.30 -42.82 -33.95
N LYS A 103 -18.60 -42.47 -34.01
CA LYS A 103 -19.64 -43.37 -34.52
C LYS A 103 -19.38 -43.74 -35.98
N LEU A 104 -18.99 -42.77 -36.81
CA LEU A 104 -18.63 -43.00 -38.21
C LEU A 104 -17.42 -43.93 -38.33
N GLY A 105 -16.33 -43.66 -37.59
CA GLY A 105 -15.14 -44.52 -37.58
C GLY A 105 -15.42 -45.95 -37.11
N GLN A 106 -16.33 -46.13 -36.14
CA GLN A 106 -16.78 -47.44 -35.70
C GLN A 106 -17.60 -48.17 -36.77
N GLN A 107 -18.43 -47.46 -37.51
CA GLN A 107 -19.26 -48.02 -38.59
C GLN A 107 -18.44 -48.37 -39.83
N SER A 108 -17.39 -47.62 -40.12
CA SER A 108 -16.50 -47.84 -41.26
C SER A 108 -15.30 -48.73 -40.93
N SER A 109 -15.12 -49.16 -39.67
CA SER A 109 -13.93 -49.84 -39.17
C SER A 109 -12.63 -49.09 -39.49
N ASP A 110 -12.67 -47.75 -39.46
CA ASP A 110 -11.53 -46.89 -39.73
C ASP A 110 -10.75 -46.62 -38.44
N GLU A 111 -9.73 -47.45 -38.18
CA GLU A 111 -8.90 -47.33 -36.98
C GLU A 111 -8.09 -46.03 -36.93
N LEU A 112 -7.69 -45.47 -38.08
CA LEU A 112 -6.95 -44.21 -38.13
C LEU A 112 -7.84 -43.06 -37.65
N LEU A 113 -9.09 -43.03 -38.12
CA LEU A 113 -10.08 -42.06 -37.67
C LEU A 113 -10.37 -42.21 -36.17
N LEU A 114 -10.49 -43.44 -35.67
CA LEU A 114 -10.74 -43.71 -34.26
C LEU A 114 -9.58 -43.27 -33.35
N ASN A 115 -8.34 -43.51 -33.76
CA ASN A 115 -7.15 -43.03 -33.05
C ASN A 115 -7.08 -41.50 -33.05
N ASN A 116 -7.32 -40.85 -34.19
CA ASN A 116 -7.36 -39.39 -34.27
C ASN A 116 -8.45 -38.78 -33.38
N VAL A 117 -9.65 -39.36 -33.37
CA VAL A 117 -10.74 -38.91 -32.50
C VAL A 117 -10.37 -39.06 -31.03
N LYS A 118 -9.67 -40.13 -30.66
CA LYS A 118 -9.18 -40.34 -29.29
C LYS A 118 -8.16 -39.26 -28.90
N ASP A 119 -7.16 -39.01 -29.74
CA ASP A 119 -6.12 -38.02 -29.47
C ASP A 119 -6.69 -36.61 -29.32
N ILE A 120 -7.64 -36.23 -30.17
CA ILE A 120 -8.32 -34.93 -30.08
C ILE A 120 -9.22 -34.86 -28.84
N THR A 121 -9.88 -35.96 -28.45
CA THR A 121 -10.67 -36.01 -27.21
C THR A 121 -9.78 -35.82 -25.98
N ASP A 122 -8.61 -36.45 -25.95
CA ASP A 122 -7.64 -36.31 -24.85
C ASP A 122 -7.04 -34.90 -24.79
N ALA A 123 -6.89 -34.23 -25.94
CA ALA A 123 -6.49 -32.81 -25.99
C ALA A 123 -7.60 -31.90 -25.45
N VAL A 124 -8.85 -32.12 -25.83
CA VAL A 124 -10.03 -31.40 -25.33
C VAL A 124 -10.17 -31.56 -23.81
N ALA A 125 -9.95 -32.75 -23.28
CA ALA A 125 -9.96 -33.02 -21.84
C ALA A 125 -8.89 -32.20 -21.10
N ARG A 126 -7.66 -32.16 -21.62
CA ARG A 126 -6.57 -31.34 -21.06
C ARG A 126 -6.85 -29.85 -21.10
N ILE A 127 -7.51 -29.34 -22.15
CA ILE A 127 -7.96 -27.94 -22.19
C ILE A 127 -8.97 -27.67 -21.06
N GLY A 128 -9.89 -28.60 -20.80
CA GLY A 128 -10.83 -28.51 -19.68
C GLY A 128 -10.14 -28.45 -18.30
N GLU A 129 -9.08 -29.23 -18.10
CA GLU A 129 -8.28 -29.20 -16.86
C GLU A 129 -7.55 -27.86 -16.68
N ILE A 130 -6.95 -27.33 -17.75
CA ILE A 130 -6.29 -26.01 -17.73
C ILE A 130 -7.30 -24.91 -17.38
N MET A 131 -8.51 -24.96 -17.94
CA MET A 131 -9.58 -24.01 -17.59
C MET A 131 -10.00 -24.10 -16.12
N GLN A 132 -10.05 -25.30 -15.54
CA GLN A 132 -10.33 -25.47 -14.11
C GLN A 132 -9.22 -24.88 -13.23
N ALA A 133 -7.95 -24.98 -13.63
CA ALA A 133 -6.86 -24.32 -12.92
C ALA A 133 -6.99 -22.78 -12.94
N VAL A 134 -7.45 -22.22 -14.05
CA VAL A 134 -7.73 -20.77 -14.20
C VAL A 134 -8.94 -20.34 -13.36
N ARG A 135 -9.84 -21.25 -12.97
CA ARG A 135 -11.01 -20.96 -12.12
C ARG A 135 -10.64 -20.40 -10.75
N VAL A 136 -9.47 -20.74 -10.20
CA VAL A 136 -8.99 -20.22 -8.90
C VAL A 136 -8.83 -18.69 -8.95
N LEU A 137 -8.45 -18.14 -10.11
CA LEU A 137 -8.32 -16.71 -10.36
C LEU A 137 -9.68 -15.97 -10.41
N LYS A 138 -10.81 -16.69 -10.47
CA LYS A 138 -12.17 -16.13 -10.50
C LYS A 138 -12.81 -16.01 -9.12
N THR A 139 -12.36 -16.82 -8.16
CA THR A 139 -12.92 -16.87 -6.79
C THR A 139 -12.47 -15.69 -5.92
N HIS A 140 -11.38 -15.01 -6.28
CA HIS A 140 -10.85 -13.80 -5.63
C HIS A 140 -10.51 -12.76 -6.70
N PRO A 141 -11.49 -11.99 -7.20
CA PRO A 141 -11.24 -10.90 -8.14
C PRO A 141 -10.42 -9.75 -7.53
#